data_AF-A0A5S9ILQ4-F1
#
_entry.id   AF-A0A5S9ILQ4-F1
#
_cell.length_a   1.000
_cell.length_b   1.000
_cell.length_c   1.000
_cell.angle_alpha   90.00
_cell.angle_beta   90.00
_cell.angle_gamma   90.00
#
_symmetry.space_group_name_H-M   'P 1'
#
loop_
_entity.id
_entity.type
_entity.pdbx_description
1 polymer ?
#
loop_
_entity_poly.entity_id
_entity_poly.type
_entity_poly.pdbx_seq_one_letter_code
_entity_poly.pdbx_strand_id
1 'polypeptide(L)'
;MGQKIPFYVEYLCNELQDRVARNPQYSLRAFAKFLDIDASFLSKVMSRKKVLSLKKVDEIVEKLRLTEEERKKFILSIANEQKCASLTKVDNDLTSCD
;
A
#
# COMPACT_ATOMS: atom_id res chain seq x y z
N MET A 1 -2.57 5.56 -20.96
CA MET A 1 -2.67 6.57 -19.88
C MET A 1 -2.18 5.92 -18.59
N GLY A 2 -1.04 6.38 -18.07
CA GLY A 2 -0.47 5.80 -16.86
C GLY A 2 -1.25 6.27 -15.63
N GLN A 3 -1.97 5.36 -14.97
CA GLN A 3 -2.58 5.67 -13.67
C GLN A 3 -1.48 5.98 -12.66
N LYS A 4 -1.54 7.14 -12.03
CA LYS A 4 -0.62 7.57 -10.97
C LYS A 4 -0.58 6.51 -9.86
N ILE A 5 0.60 6.12 -9.43
CA ILE A 5 0.77 5.14 -8.34
C ILE A 5 0.41 5.83 -7.01
N PRO A 6 -0.44 5.24 -6.16
CA PRO A 6 -0.72 5.80 -4.84
C PRO A 6 0.54 5.83 -3.97
N PHE A 7 0.70 6.90 -3.19
CA PHE A 7 1.87 7.10 -2.34
C PHE A 7 2.16 5.89 -1.43
N TYR A 8 1.14 5.28 -0.81
CA TYR A 8 1.38 4.12 0.06
C TYR A 8 1.93 2.89 -0.68
N VAL A 9 1.56 2.68 -1.95
CA VAL A 9 2.08 1.57 -2.77
C VAL A 9 3.53 1.84 -3.14
N GLU A 10 3.81 3.07 -3.59
CA GLU A 10 5.16 3.52 -3.90
C GLU A 10 6.07 3.37 -2.68
N TYR A 11 5.61 3.81 -1.51
CA TYR A 11 6.35 3.68 -0.25
C TYR A 11 6.67 2.22 0.08
N LEU A 12 5.70 1.31 -0.02
CA LEU A 12 5.91 -0.10 0.26
C LEU A 12 6.90 -0.75 -0.73
N CYS A 13 6.87 -0.35 -2.00
CA CYS A 13 7.81 -0.81 -3.01
C CYS A 13 9.24 -0.34 -2.70
N ASN A 14 9.41 0.94 -2.39
CA ASN A 14 10.72 1.53 -2.08
C ASN A 14 11.30 0.93 -0.80
N GLU A 15 10.50 0.80 0.26
CA GLU A 15 10.94 0.18 1.51
C GLU A 15 11.36 -1.29 1.31
N LEU A 16 10.64 -2.05 0.47
CA LEU A 16 11.05 -3.41 0.13
C LEU A 16 12.38 -3.40 -0.64
N GLN A 17 12.53 -2.54 -1.64
CA GLN A 17 13.75 -2.42 -2.43
C GLN A 17 14.94 -2.06 -1.55
N ASP A 18 14.79 -1.11 -0.63
CA ASP A 18 15.83 -0.70 0.31
C ASP A 18 16.26 -1.84 1.23
N ARG A 19 15.31 -2.66 1.69
CA ARG A 19 15.63 -3.85 2.49
C ARG A 19 16.31 -4.95 1.69
N VAL A 20 15.91 -5.15 0.43
CA VAL A 20 16.56 -6.08 -0.51
C VAL A 20 17.98 -5.61 -0.81
N ALA A 21 18.20 -4.31 -1.00
CA ALA A 21 19.51 -3.75 -1.24
C ALA A 21 20.46 -3.97 -0.04
N ARG A 22 19.95 -3.87 1.20
CA ARG A 22 20.71 -4.17 2.42
C ARG A 22 20.91 -5.66 2.66
N ASN A 23 19.94 -6.49 2.28
CA ASN A 23 19.98 -7.94 2.42
C ASN A 23 19.34 -8.59 1.18
N PRO A 24 20.13 -9.09 0.22
CA PRO A 24 19.60 -9.70 -1.01
C PRO A 24 18.71 -10.93 -0.80
N GLN A 25 18.77 -11.57 0.37
CA GLN A 25 17.88 -12.69 0.73
C GLN A 25 16.55 -12.20 1.31
N TYR A 26 16.41 -10.90 1.61
CA TYR A 26 15.16 -10.31 2.04
C TYR A 26 14.13 -10.44 0.93
N SER A 27 12.99 -11.04 1.23
CA SER A 27 11.98 -11.37 0.24
C SER A 27 10.66 -10.69 0.55
N LEU A 28 9.74 -10.69 -0.43
CA LEU A 28 8.37 -10.23 -0.22
C LEU A 28 7.70 -10.92 0.98
N ARG A 29 7.98 -12.21 1.21
CA ARG A 29 7.44 -12.96 2.36
C ARG A 29 8.03 -12.46 3.68
N ALA A 30 9.32 -12.16 3.71
CA ALA A 30 9.95 -11.57 4.89
C ALA A 30 9.37 -10.18 5.20
N PHE A 31 9.10 -9.39 4.16
CA PHE A 31 8.48 -8.07 4.32
C PHE A 31 7.02 -8.17 4.80
N ALA A 32 6.23 -9.07 4.23
CA ALA A 32 4.87 -9.33 4.67
C ALA A 32 4.83 -9.75 6.14
N LYS A 33 5.75 -10.64 6.55
CA LYS A 33 5.91 -11.06 7.95
C LYS A 33 6.25 -9.87 8.86
N PHE A 34 7.17 -9.01 8.43
CA PHE A 34 7.51 -7.78 9.16
C PHE A 34 6.28 -6.89 9.36
N LEU A 35 5.49 -6.68 8.31
CA LEU A 35 4.26 -5.89 8.33
C LEU A 35 3.07 -6.58 9.02
N ASP A 36 3.21 -7.85 9.46
CA ASP A 36 2.13 -8.68 10.02
C ASP A 36 0.90 -8.80 9.09
N ILE A 37 1.18 -9.12 7.82
CA ILE A 37 0.16 -9.41 6.81
C ILE A 37 0.56 -10.62 5.97
N ASP A 38 -0.41 -11.23 5.29
CA ASP A 38 -0.15 -12.32 4.36
C ASP A 38 0.62 -11.87 3.11
N ALA A 39 1.51 -12.71 2.60
CA ALA A 39 2.35 -12.38 1.44
C ALA A 39 1.54 -12.30 0.12
N SER A 40 0.50 -13.12 -0.04
CA SER A 40 -0.42 -13.00 -1.20
C SER A 40 -1.21 -11.71 -1.12
N PHE A 41 -1.64 -11.32 0.09
CA PHE A 41 -2.29 -10.04 0.33
C PHE A 41 -1.35 -8.86 0.01
N LEU A 42 -0.12 -8.84 0.52
CA LEU A 42 0.86 -7.80 0.20
C LEU A 42 1.14 -7.70 -1.30
N SER A 43 1.29 -8.84 -1.99
CA SER A 43 1.46 -8.86 -3.45
C SER A 43 0.26 -8.22 -4.20
N LYS A 44 -0.97 -8.50 -3.75
CA LYS A 44 -2.18 -7.88 -4.30
C LYS A 44 -2.26 -6.39 -4.00
N VAL A 45 -1.78 -5.95 -2.84
CA VAL A 45 -1.68 -4.54 -2.47
C VAL A 45 -0.67 -3.81 -3.36
N MET A 46 0.54 -4.34 -3.50
CA MET A 46 1.58 -3.74 -4.35
C MET A 46 1.19 -3.68 -5.83
N SER A 47 0.30 -4.58 -6.27
CA SER A 47 -0.29 -4.57 -7.62
C SER A 47 -1.64 -3.85 -7.72
N ARG A 48 -2.09 -3.16 -6.65
CA ARG A 48 -3.36 -2.41 -6.56
C ARG A 48 -4.62 -3.25 -6.83
N LYS A 49 -4.53 -4.57 -6.72
CA LYS A 49 -5.67 -5.51 -6.81
C LYS A 49 -6.47 -5.60 -5.50
N LYS A 50 -5.87 -5.16 -4.40
CA LYS A 50 -6.49 -5.03 -3.07
C LYS A 50 -5.99 -3.75 -2.42
N VAL A 51 -6.82 -3.15 -1.59
CA VAL A 51 -6.46 -1.96 -0.79
C VAL A 51 -6.30 -2.37 0.67
N LEU A 52 -5.34 -1.77 1.38
CA LEU A 52 -5.16 -1.98 2.82
C LEU A 52 -6.41 -1.53 3.59
N SER A 53 -6.81 -2.27 4.62
CA SER A 53 -7.88 -1.84 5.53
C SER A 53 -7.34 -0.83 6.53
N LEU A 54 -8.10 0.22 6.86
CA LEU A 54 -7.67 1.26 7.80
C LEU A 54 -7.27 0.69 9.17
N LYS A 55 -7.92 -0.39 9.62
CA LYS A 55 -7.58 -1.09 10.88
C LYS A 55 -6.12 -1.56 10.95
N LYS A 56 -5.56 -1.99 9.82
CA LYS A 56 -4.16 -2.46 9.73
C LYS A 56 -3.17 -1.35 9.41
N VAL A 57 -3.64 -0.17 9.00
CA VAL A 57 -2.76 0.93 8.59
C VAL A 57 -1.99 1.48 9.77
N ASP A 58 -2.64 1.67 10.92
CA ASP A 58 -1.95 2.21 12.10
C ASP A 58 -0.78 1.31 12.54
N GLU A 59 -1.00 -0.01 12.60
CA GLU A 59 0.06 -0.99 12.91
C GLU A 59 1.20 -0.96 11.88
N ILE A 60 0.88 -0.83 10.58
CA ILE A 60 1.86 -0.80 9.49
C ILE A 60 2.71 0.46 9.57
N VAL A 61 2.08 1.62 9.78
CA VAL A 61 2.75 2.93 9.87
C VAL A 61 3.72 2.95 11.04
N GLU A 62 3.31 2.43 12.20
CA GLU A 62 4.17 2.31 13.39
C GLU A 62 5.39 1.43 13.13
N LYS A 63 5.19 0.28 12.47
CA LYS A 63 6.28 -0.63 12.09
C LYS A 63 7.26 0.01 11.12
N LEU A 64 6.75 0.73 10.13
CA LEU A 64 7.55 1.45 9.13
C LEU A 64 8.26 2.68 9.71
N ARG A 65 7.92 3.10 10.93
CA ARG A 65 8.48 4.28 11.60
C ARG A 65 8.35 5.54 10.75
N LEU A 66 7.19 5.70 10.11
CA LEU A 66 6.90 6.89 9.30
C LEU A 66 6.91 8.15 10.17
N THR A 67 7.40 9.25 9.60
CA THR A 67 7.19 10.58 10.18
C THR A 67 5.70 10.95 10.16
N GLU A 68 5.29 11.93 10.97
CA GLU A 68 3.90 12.41 10.99
C GLU A 68 3.40 12.87 9.61
N GLU A 69 4.27 13.47 8.81
CA GLU A 69 3.93 13.90 7.45
C GLU A 69 3.74 12.71 6.50
N GLU A 70 4.65 11.74 6.53
CA GLU A 70 4.56 10.52 5.73
C GLU A 70 3.35 9.68 6.14
N ARG A 71 3.08 9.57 7.45
CA ARG A 71 1.90 8.90 8.00
C ARG A 71 0.62 9.50 7.41
N LYS A 72 0.49 10.83 7.43
CA LYS A 72 -0.67 11.52 6.85
C LYS A 72 -0.81 11.21 5.36
N LYS A 73 0.28 11.33 4.58
CA LYS A 73 0.27 11.03 3.13
C LYS A 73 -0.10 9.57 2.85
N PHE A 74 0.45 8.64 3.64
CA PHE A 74 0.19 7.20 3.55
C PHE A 74 -1.30 6.91 3.76
N ILE A 75 -1.87 7.36 4.88
CA ILE A 75 -3.29 7.15 5.22
C ILE A 75 -4.21 7.81 4.18
N LEU A 76 -3.93 9.05 3.78
CA LEU A 76 -4.74 9.78 2.79
C LEU A 76 -4.76 9.06 1.44
N SER A 77 -3.61 8.55 1.00
CA SER A 77 -3.53 7.82 -0.28
C SER A 77 -4.32 6.50 -0.25
N ILE A 78 -4.36 5.81 0.90
CA ILE A 78 -5.19 4.61 1.09
C ILE A 78 -6.68 4.96 1.06
N ALA A 79 -7.08 6.00 1.79
CA ALA A 79 -8.47 6.44 1.85
C ALA A 79 -9.01 6.84 0.46
N ASN A 80 -8.19 7.50 -0.36
CA ASN A 80 -8.54 7.83 -1.73
C ASN A 80 -8.73 6.58 -2.59
N GLU A 81 -7.83 5.60 -2.47
CA GLU A 81 -7.96 4.37 -3.26
C GLU A 81 -9.15 3.49 -2.81
N GLN A 82 -9.47 3.47 -1.51
CA GLN A 82 -10.68 2.80 -1.01
C GLN A 82 -11.96 3.42 -1.56
N LYS A 83 -12.03 4.75 -1.66
CA LYS A 83 -13.17 5.46 -2.28
C LYS A 83 -13.32 5.05 -3.73
N CYS A 84 -12.24 5.09 -4.51
CA CYS A 84 -12.29 4.69 -5.92
C CYS A 84 -12.67 3.21 -6.08
N ALA A 85 -12.13 2.30 -5.26
CA ALA A 85 -12.43 0.88 -5.28
C ALA A 85 -13.84 0.51 -4.79
N SER A 86 -14.47 1.36 -3.97
CA SER A 86 -15.87 1.17 -3.56
C SER A 86 -16.84 1.70 -4.62
N LEU A 87 -16.50 2.81 -5.28
CA LEU A 87 -17.27 3.36 -6.39
C LEU A 87 -17.33 2.40 -7.60
N THR A 88 -16.22 1.69 -7.92
CA THR A 88 -16.20 0.68 -8.99
C THR A 88 -17.22 -0.45 -8.78
N LYS A 89 -17.61 -0.71 -7.53
CA LYS A 89 -18.58 -1.77 -7.20
C LYS A 89 -20.03 -1.30 -7.35
N VAL A 90 -20.24 0.01 -7.37
CA VAL A 90 -21.56 0.64 -7.46
C VAL A 90 -21.87 0.96 -8.92
N ASP A 91 -20.88 1.47 -9.68
CA ASP A 91 -21.00 1.74 -11.10
C ASP A 91 -19.60 1.72 -11.75
N ASN A 92 -19.45 0.99 -12.86
CA ASN A 92 -18.19 0.90 -13.60
C ASN A 92 -17.91 2.15 -14.45
N ASP A 93 -18.92 2.96 -14.77
CA ASP A 93 -18.78 4.13 -15.66
C ASP A 93 -18.46 5.43 -14.92
N LEU A 94 -18.51 5.44 -13.58
CA LEU A 94 -18.20 6.62 -12.75
C LEU A 94 -16.70 6.80 -12.45
N THR A 95 -15.81 6.00 -13.07
CA THR A 95 -14.39 6.00 -12.73
C THR A 95 -13.56 6.99 -13.56
N SER A 96 -13.80 8.28 -13.36
CA SER A 96 -12.75 9.30 -13.47
C SER A 96 -12.29 9.67 -12.06
N CYS A 97 -11.56 8.77 -11.41
CA CYS A 97 -10.73 9.17 -10.28
C CYS A 97 -9.44 9.74 -10.88
N ASP A 98 -9.41 11.05 -11.11
CA ASP A 98 -8.24 11.81 -11.59
C ASP A 98 -7.03 11.71 -10.65
#